data_AF-A0A6J6YJH9-F1
#
_entry.id   AF-A0A6J6YJH9-F1
#
_cell.length_a   1.000
_cell.length_b   1.000
_cell.length_c   1.000
_cell.angle_alpha   90.00
_cell.angle_beta   90.00
_cell.angle_gamma   90.00
#
_symmetry.space_group_name_H-M   'P 1'
#
loop_
_entity.id
_entity.type
_entity.pdbx_description
1 polymer ?
#
loop_
_entity_poly.entity_id
_entity_poly.type
_entity_poly.pdbx_seq_one_letter_code
_entity_poly.pdbx_strand_id
1 'polypeptide(L)'
;MLEALGLRERKNVDLIACPSCGRAEVDVIDIAQRAQAAFADKKLPLQIAVMGCVVNGPGEAREADLGIAAGNKRGHLFVKGRNVAVVPESEMVESLVEWATFIHEHGTDAALKRVDTTIAEREAAKDRSAALAEHGDDANHDHEKIVEIRRKVSEK
;
A
#
# COMPACT_ATOMS: atom_id res chain seq x y z
N MET A 1 21.62 -3.79 -5.64
CA MET A 1 22.11 -3.94 -4.24
C MET A 1 22.23 -2.59 -3.52
N LEU A 2 22.95 -1.59 -4.05
CA LEU A 2 23.09 -0.28 -3.38
C LEU A 2 21.78 0.51 -3.24
N GLU A 3 20.88 0.45 -4.23
CA GLU A 3 19.57 1.12 -4.19
C GLU A 3 18.64 0.52 -3.13
N ALA A 4 18.61 -0.81 -3.01
CA ALA A 4 17.83 -1.52 -2.00
C ALA A 4 18.27 -1.19 -0.55
N LEU A 5 19.54 -0.80 -0.37
CA LEU A 5 20.09 -0.37 0.93
C LEU A 5 19.96 1.15 1.15
N GLY A 6 19.36 1.90 0.22
CA GLY A 6 19.28 3.37 0.29
C GLY A 6 20.62 4.10 0.09
N LEU A 7 21.67 3.39 -0.34
CA LEU A 7 23.02 3.95 -0.53
C LEU A 7 23.21 4.58 -1.92
N ARG A 8 22.23 4.46 -2.80
CA ARG A 8 22.19 5.10 -4.12
C ARG A 8 20.78 5.60 -4.39
N GLU A 9 20.66 6.80 -4.93
CA GLU A 9 19.38 7.35 -5.37
C GLU A 9 18.77 6.48 -6.47
N ARG A 10 17.47 6.20 -6.32
CA ARG A 10 16.67 5.50 -7.31
C ARG A 10 16.48 6.40 -8.53
N LYS A 11 16.52 5.83 -9.72
CA LYS A 11 16.23 6.55 -10.98
C LYS A 11 14.92 6.11 -11.63
N ASN A 12 14.46 4.92 -11.30
CA ASN A 12 13.27 4.27 -11.83
C ASN A 12 12.41 3.79 -10.67
N VAL A 13 11.22 3.28 -11.00
CA VAL A 13 10.32 2.69 -10.01
C VAL A 13 10.94 1.45 -9.40
N ASP A 14 10.91 1.40 -8.06
CA ASP A 14 11.25 0.21 -7.28
C ASP A 14 9.95 -0.46 -6.85
N LEU A 15 9.55 -1.51 -7.60
CA LEU A 15 8.29 -2.22 -7.38
C LEU A 15 8.52 -3.39 -6.40
N ILE A 16 7.80 -3.38 -5.28
CA ILE A 16 7.80 -4.43 -4.28
C ILE A 16 6.43 -5.11 -4.29
N ALA A 17 6.40 -6.43 -4.37
CA ALA A 17 5.16 -7.20 -4.28
C ALA A 17 5.24 -8.26 -3.19
N CYS A 18 4.11 -8.57 -2.53
CA CYS A 18 4.07 -9.70 -1.61
C CYS A 18 4.18 -11.03 -2.38
N PRO A 19 4.76 -12.09 -1.79
CA PRO A 19 5.01 -13.36 -2.47
C PRO A 19 3.74 -14.17 -2.83
N SER A 20 2.54 -13.58 -2.65
CA SER A 20 1.25 -14.28 -2.54
C SER A 20 1.20 -15.22 -1.32
N CYS A 21 0.04 -15.32 -0.67
CA CYS A 21 -0.18 -16.16 0.50
C CYS A 21 -1.61 -16.70 0.51
N GLY A 22 -1.97 -17.58 1.45
CA GLY A 22 -3.33 -18.14 1.53
C GLY A 22 -4.44 -17.11 1.81
N ARG A 23 -4.08 -15.87 2.14
CA ARG A 23 -5.00 -14.72 2.29
C ARG A 23 -5.06 -13.84 1.05
N ALA A 24 -4.33 -14.18 -0.02
CA ALA A 24 -4.37 -13.41 -1.24
C ALA A 24 -5.75 -13.59 -1.89
N GLU A 25 -6.46 -12.49 -2.06
CA GLU A 25 -7.81 -12.49 -2.65
C GLU A 25 -7.79 -12.17 -4.16
N VAL A 26 -6.61 -11.84 -4.69
CA VAL A 26 -6.37 -11.49 -6.09
C VAL A 26 -5.08 -12.13 -6.60
N ASP A 27 -4.91 -12.16 -7.92
CA ASP A 27 -3.64 -12.54 -8.55
C ASP A 27 -2.62 -11.40 -8.44
N VAL A 28 -1.87 -11.40 -7.34
CA VAL A 28 -0.81 -10.40 -7.05
C VAL A 28 0.28 -10.43 -8.12
N ILE A 29 0.59 -11.60 -8.66
CA ILE A 29 1.69 -11.77 -9.63
C ILE A 29 1.29 -11.09 -10.93
N ASP A 30 0.07 -11.31 -11.41
CA ASP A 30 -0.46 -10.65 -12.60
C ASP A 30 -0.50 -9.11 -12.41
N ILE A 31 -1.01 -8.63 -11.28
CA ILE A 31 -1.07 -7.18 -10.99
C ILE A 31 0.34 -6.58 -10.96
N ALA A 32 1.30 -7.25 -10.31
CA ALA A 32 2.68 -6.79 -10.24
C ALA A 32 3.35 -6.77 -11.63
N GLN A 33 3.11 -7.78 -12.47
CA GLN A 33 3.62 -7.81 -13.85
C GLN A 33 3.04 -6.67 -14.69
N ARG A 34 1.72 -6.44 -14.60
CA ARG A 34 1.07 -5.31 -15.27
C ARG A 34 1.60 -3.97 -14.79
N ALA A 35 1.80 -3.81 -13.48
CA ALA A 35 2.40 -2.61 -12.91
C ALA A 35 3.84 -2.42 -13.42
N GLN A 36 4.67 -3.47 -13.41
CA GLN A 36 6.04 -3.42 -13.89
C GLN A 36 6.10 -3.00 -15.37
N ALA A 37 5.21 -3.54 -16.21
CA ALA A 37 5.09 -3.15 -17.61
C ALA A 37 4.67 -1.68 -17.76
N ALA A 38 3.69 -1.23 -16.98
CA ALA A 38 3.20 0.15 -17.03
C ALA A 38 4.26 1.19 -16.56
N PHE A 39 5.20 0.77 -15.72
CA PHE A 39 6.29 1.60 -15.21
C PHE A 39 7.63 1.43 -15.95
N ALA A 40 7.74 0.49 -16.90
CA ALA A 40 9.02 0.13 -17.54
C ALA A 40 9.77 1.33 -18.15
N ASP A 41 9.04 2.26 -18.78
CA ASP A 41 9.61 3.43 -19.46
C ASP A 41 9.58 4.70 -18.60
N LYS A 42 9.13 4.61 -17.34
CA LYS A 42 8.93 5.77 -16.46
C LYS A 42 10.11 5.97 -15.51
N LYS A 43 10.74 7.14 -15.58
CA LYS A 43 11.83 7.56 -14.68
C LYS A 43 11.29 8.21 -13.41
N LEU A 44 10.56 7.43 -12.62
CA LEU A 44 9.97 7.88 -11.37
C LEU A 44 10.77 7.27 -10.22
N PRO A 45 11.54 8.05 -9.42
CA PRO A 45 12.37 7.53 -8.34
C PRO A 45 11.53 7.21 -7.09
N LEU A 46 10.46 6.44 -7.27
CA LEU A 46 9.48 6.10 -6.23
C LEU A 46 9.53 4.61 -5.92
N GLN A 47 9.30 4.27 -4.65
CA GLN A 47 9.04 2.91 -4.22
C GLN A 47 7.54 2.64 -4.22
N ILE A 48 7.11 1.62 -4.97
CA ILE A 48 5.70 1.26 -5.15
C ILE A 48 5.46 -0.16 -4.62
N ALA A 49 4.48 -0.31 -3.73
CA ALA A 49 4.12 -1.58 -3.11
C ALA A 49 2.81 -2.17 -3.69
N VAL A 50 2.80 -3.47 -4.00
CA VAL A 50 1.61 -4.21 -4.46
C VAL A 50 1.36 -5.40 -3.52
N MET A 51 0.26 -5.35 -2.78
CA MET A 51 -0.07 -6.31 -1.73
C MET A 51 -1.38 -7.03 -2.07
N GLY A 52 -1.41 -8.35 -1.85
CA GLY A 52 -2.54 -9.21 -2.23
C GLY A 52 -3.67 -9.36 -1.22
N CYS A 53 -3.55 -8.76 -0.04
CA CYS A 53 -4.59 -8.81 0.98
C CYS A 53 -4.72 -7.45 1.67
N VAL A 54 -5.93 -7.11 2.10
CA VAL A 54 -6.22 -5.87 2.84
C VAL A 54 -5.91 -5.96 4.33
N VAL A 55 -5.63 -7.16 4.83
CA VAL A 55 -5.33 -7.44 6.24
C VAL A 55 -3.91 -6.96 6.58
N ASN A 56 -2.90 -7.63 6.02
CA ASN A 56 -1.49 -7.34 6.28
C ASN A 56 -0.89 -6.34 5.28
N GLY A 57 -1.44 -6.29 4.06
CA GLY A 57 -0.90 -5.47 2.98
C GLY A 57 -0.70 -3.99 3.34
N PRO A 58 -1.64 -3.32 4.04
CA PRO A 58 -1.45 -1.93 4.43
C PRO A 58 -0.29 -1.72 5.42
N GLY A 59 0.02 -2.70 6.27
CA GLY A 59 1.16 -2.66 7.17
C GLY A 59 2.48 -2.87 6.43
N GLU A 60 2.52 -3.87 5.55
CA GLU A 60 3.68 -4.22 4.72
C GLU A 60 4.04 -3.11 3.72
N ALA A 61 3.05 -2.37 3.21
CA ALA A 61 3.23 -1.29 2.25
C ALA A 61 3.48 0.10 2.88
N ARG A 62 3.49 0.22 4.21
CA ARG A 62 3.50 1.52 4.91
C ARG A 62 4.72 2.40 4.59
N GLU A 63 5.87 1.78 4.42
CA GLU A 63 7.15 2.47 4.17
C GLU A 63 7.31 2.90 2.70
N ALA A 64 6.49 2.35 1.79
CA ALA A 64 6.52 2.72 0.39
C ALA A 64 6.00 4.15 0.17
N ASP A 65 6.43 4.79 -0.91
CA ASP A 65 5.92 6.12 -1.30
C ASP A 65 4.45 6.02 -1.73
N LEU A 66 4.16 4.97 -2.48
CA LEU A 66 2.83 4.61 -2.98
C LEU A 66 2.62 3.11 -2.78
N GLY A 67 1.41 2.70 -2.42
CA GLY A 67 1.09 1.29 -2.27
C GLY A 67 -0.34 0.99 -2.67
N ILE A 68 -0.61 -0.27 -3.02
CA ILE A 68 -1.96 -0.78 -3.18
C ILE A 68 -2.09 -2.10 -2.42
N ALA A 69 -3.16 -2.25 -1.65
CA ALA A 69 -3.57 -3.53 -1.07
C ALA A 69 -4.89 -3.95 -1.69
N ALA A 70 -4.89 -5.12 -2.31
CA ALA A 70 -6.06 -5.66 -2.99
C ALA A 70 -6.81 -6.65 -2.11
N GLY A 71 -8.14 -6.61 -2.18
CA GLY A 71 -9.03 -7.51 -1.46
C GLY A 71 -10.45 -7.39 -2.00
N ASN A 72 -11.20 -8.49 -2.06
CA ASN A 72 -12.58 -8.53 -2.55
C ASN A 72 -12.81 -7.71 -3.86
N LYS A 73 -11.95 -7.89 -4.87
CA LYS A 73 -11.98 -7.17 -6.18
C LYS A 73 -11.85 -5.64 -6.10
N ARG A 74 -11.37 -5.12 -4.97
CA ARG A 74 -11.07 -3.71 -4.75
C ARG A 74 -9.60 -3.53 -4.43
N GLY A 75 -9.03 -2.42 -4.86
CA GLY A 75 -7.69 -1.97 -4.54
C GLY A 75 -7.75 -0.75 -3.63
N HIS A 76 -7.13 -0.86 -2.46
CA HIS A 76 -6.97 0.22 -1.51
C HIS A 76 -5.62 0.89 -1.77
N LEU A 77 -5.64 2.15 -2.18
CA LEU A 77 -4.45 2.89 -2.56
C LEU A 77 -3.96 3.73 -1.38
N PHE A 78 -2.66 3.67 -1.11
CA PHE A 78 -2.05 4.35 0.03
C PHE A 78 -0.88 5.21 -0.39
N VAL A 79 -0.76 6.40 0.18
CA VAL A 79 0.40 7.28 0.05
C VAL A 79 1.00 7.46 1.44
N LYS A 80 2.27 7.06 1.62
CA LYS A 80 2.96 7.09 2.93
C LYS A 80 2.12 6.48 4.07
N GLY A 81 1.47 5.36 3.80
CA GLY A 81 0.63 4.62 4.75
C GLY A 81 -0.77 5.21 5.03
N ARG A 82 -1.16 6.30 4.37
CA ARG A 82 -2.51 6.88 4.47
C ARG A 82 -3.35 6.45 3.27
N ASN A 83 -4.57 5.98 3.50
CA ASN A 83 -5.43 5.58 2.39
C ASN A 83 -5.97 6.83 1.68
N VAL A 84 -5.79 6.89 0.36
CA VAL A 84 -6.19 8.03 -0.48
C VAL A 84 -7.31 7.70 -1.44
N ALA A 85 -7.50 6.42 -1.78
CA ALA A 85 -8.52 5.99 -2.72
C ALA A 85 -8.84 4.50 -2.57
N VAL A 86 -10.07 4.13 -2.91
CA VAL A 86 -10.46 2.73 -3.11
C VAL A 86 -11.01 2.59 -4.52
N VAL A 87 -10.37 1.73 -5.33
CA VAL A 87 -10.66 1.58 -6.76
C VAL A 87 -11.04 0.14 -7.09
N PRO A 88 -11.78 -0.13 -8.16
CA PRO A 88 -12.04 -1.49 -8.61
C PRO A 88 -10.76 -2.16 -9.14
N GLU A 89 -10.73 -3.49 -9.15
CA GLU A 89 -9.58 -4.29 -9.60
C GLU A 89 -9.10 -3.95 -11.03
N SER A 90 -10.03 -3.61 -11.92
CA SER A 90 -9.73 -3.21 -13.30
C SER A 90 -8.91 -1.92 -13.41
N GLU A 91 -9.02 -1.02 -12.42
CA GLU A 91 -8.43 0.32 -12.45
C GLU A 91 -7.18 0.44 -11.57
N MET A 92 -6.79 -0.63 -10.87
CA MET A 92 -5.68 -0.62 -9.90
C MET A 92 -4.35 -0.13 -10.51
N VAL A 93 -3.98 -0.67 -11.68
CA VAL A 93 -2.70 -0.35 -12.32
C VAL A 93 -2.71 1.08 -12.89
N GLU A 94 -3.82 1.49 -13.50
CA GLU A 94 -4.00 2.85 -14.02
C GLU A 94 -3.92 3.87 -12.88
N SER A 95 -4.61 3.60 -11.78
CA SER A 95 -4.58 4.44 -10.58
C SER A 95 -3.17 4.54 -10.00
N LEU A 96 -2.43 3.43 -9.92
CA LEU A 96 -1.02 3.47 -9.47
C LEU A 96 -0.18 4.40 -10.35
N VAL A 97 -0.34 4.34 -11.68
CA VAL A 97 0.41 5.19 -12.61
C VAL A 97 0.05 6.66 -12.46
N GLU A 98 -1.24 6.98 -12.34
CA GLU A 98 -1.72 8.35 -12.13
C GLU A 98 -1.11 8.94 -10.85
N TRP A 99 -1.25 8.23 -9.72
CA TRP A 99 -0.75 8.69 -8.43
C TRP A 99 0.77 8.78 -8.39
N ALA A 100 1.49 7.82 -8.98
CA ALA A 100 2.95 7.87 -9.04
C ALA A 100 3.44 9.08 -9.85
N THR A 101 2.77 9.39 -10.96
CA THR A 101 3.09 10.58 -11.77
C THR A 101 2.81 11.86 -10.97
N PHE A 102 1.65 11.94 -10.32
CA PHE A 102 1.27 13.09 -9.50
C PHE A 102 2.25 13.33 -8.34
N ILE A 103 2.62 12.27 -7.61
CA ILE A 103 3.57 12.33 -6.49
C ILE A 103 4.94 12.80 -6.97
N HIS A 104 5.38 12.33 -8.15
CA HIS A 104 6.67 12.75 -8.70
C HIS A 104 6.70 14.25 -9.05
N GLU A 105 5.60 14.78 -9.59
CA GLU A 105 5.51 16.19 -9.99
C GLU A 105 5.26 17.15 -8.83
N HIS A 106 4.44 16.76 -7.85
CA HIS A 106 3.92 17.66 -6.81
C HIS A 106 4.40 17.31 -5.40
N GLY A 107 5.01 16.14 -5.22
CA GLY A 107 5.39 15.60 -3.92
C GLY A 107 4.24 14.91 -3.18
N THR A 108 4.60 14.15 -2.13
CA THR A 108 3.66 13.36 -1.33
C THR A 108 2.70 14.21 -0.50
N ASP A 109 3.14 15.39 -0.02
CA ASP A 109 2.29 16.28 0.79
C ASP A 109 1.13 16.87 -0.03
N ALA A 110 1.38 17.19 -1.30
CA ALA A 110 0.34 17.65 -2.21
C ALA A 110 -0.62 16.50 -2.54
N ALA A 111 -0.10 15.28 -2.73
CA ALA A 111 -0.90 14.09 -3.00
C ALA A 111 -1.90 13.80 -1.86
N LEU A 112 -1.47 13.92 -0.61
CA LEU A 112 -2.34 13.75 0.56
C LEU A 112 -3.40 14.84 0.71
N LYS A 113 -3.15 16.05 0.21
CA LYS A 113 -4.11 17.16 0.22
C LYS A 113 -5.08 17.14 -0.97
N ARG A 114 -4.76 16.39 -2.02
CA ARG A 114 -5.57 16.29 -3.25
C ARG A 114 -6.94 15.68 -2.99
N VAL A 115 -7.06 14.80 -2.00
CA VAL A 115 -8.26 14.00 -1.72
C VAL A 115 -8.65 14.05 -0.25
N ASP A 116 -9.95 13.85 0.01
CA ASP A 116 -10.44 13.63 1.36
C ASP A 116 -10.12 12.19 1.80
N THR A 117 -8.99 12.06 2.49
CA THR A 117 -8.53 10.78 3.05
C THR A 117 -9.50 10.16 4.05
N THR A 118 -10.41 10.92 4.67
CA THR A 118 -11.31 10.39 5.71
C THR A 118 -12.35 9.43 5.14
N ILE A 119 -12.84 9.70 3.93
CA ILE A 119 -13.81 8.83 3.24
C ILE A 119 -13.10 7.54 2.81
N ALA A 120 -11.93 7.66 2.18
CA ALA A 120 -11.15 6.51 1.72
C ALA A 120 -10.71 5.61 2.89
N GLU A 121 -10.25 6.19 4.00
CA GLU A 121 -9.89 5.47 5.21
C GLU A 121 -11.09 4.73 5.82
N ARG A 122 -12.27 5.37 5.84
CA ARG A 122 -13.49 4.74 6.37
C ARG A 122 -13.94 3.55 5.51
N GLU A 123 -13.88 3.67 4.19
CA GLU A 123 -14.19 2.54 3.30
C GLU A 123 -13.19 1.41 3.45
N ALA A 124 -11.90 1.73 3.49
CA ALA A 124 -10.86 0.73 3.66
C ALA A 124 -10.90 0.03 5.01
N ALA A 125 -11.28 0.74 6.08
CA ALA A 125 -11.49 0.15 7.39
C ALA A 125 -12.66 -0.83 7.38
N LYS A 126 -13.76 -0.53 6.67
CA LYS A 126 -14.89 -1.46 6.53
C LYS A 126 -14.49 -2.73 5.79
N ASP A 127 -13.82 -2.58 4.65
CA ASP A 127 -13.41 -3.71 3.82
C ASP A 127 -12.38 -4.59 4.56
N ARG A 128 -11.44 -3.98 5.30
CA ARG A 128 -10.51 -4.71 6.17
C ARG A 128 -11.22 -5.47 7.30
N SER A 129 -12.16 -4.83 7.99
CA SER A 129 -12.92 -5.48 9.06
C SER A 129 -13.76 -6.65 8.54
N ALA A 130 -14.30 -6.55 7.33
CA ALA A 130 -15.01 -7.65 6.68
C ALA A 130 -14.05 -8.82 6.37
N ALA A 131 -12.87 -8.53 5.82
CA ALA A 131 -11.85 -9.56 5.53
C ALA A 131 -11.32 -10.23 6.81
N LEU A 132 -11.13 -9.48 7.90
CA LEU A 132 -10.72 -10.02 9.20
C LEU A 132 -11.76 -10.99 9.78
N ALA A 133 -13.05 -10.67 9.63
CA ALA A 133 -14.13 -11.54 10.09
C ALA A 133 -14.20 -12.87 9.31
N GLU A 134 -13.76 -12.89 8.05
CA GLU A 134 -13.77 -14.09 7.20
C GLU A 134 -12.48 -14.92 7.31
N HIS A 135 -11.31 -14.27 7.34
CA HIS A 135 -10.00 -14.93 7.23
C HIS A 135 -9.24 -15.08 8.57
N GLY A 136 -9.84 -14.63 9.67
CA GLY A 136 -9.26 -14.65 11.01
C GLY A 136 -8.22 -13.56 11.25
N ASP A 137 -7.92 -13.31 12.54
CA ASP A 137 -7.15 -12.15 12.99
C ASP A 137 -5.72 -12.05 12.43
N ASP A 138 -5.22 -10.81 12.42
CA ASP A 138 -3.80 -10.49 12.23
C ASP A 138 -2.96 -11.20 13.29
N ALA A 139 -2.24 -12.24 12.85
CA ALA A 139 -1.39 -13.08 13.70
C ALA A 139 -0.33 -12.27 14.48
N ASN A 140 -0.01 -11.04 14.04
CA ASN A 140 1.03 -10.23 14.66
C ASN A 140 0.53 -9.40 15.85
N HIS A 141 -0.79 -9.18 16.01
CA HIS A 141 -1.39 -8.34 17.07
C HIS A 141 -0.63 -7.01 17.28
N ASP A 142 -0.13 -6.40 16.20
CA ASP A 142 0.81 -5.28 16.31
C ASP A 142 0.19 -4.07 17.02
N HIS A 143 -1.11 -3.87 16.85
CA HIS A 143 -1.84 -2.78 17.50
C HIS A 143 -1.89 -2.93 19.03
N GLU A 144 -2.22 -4.11 19.54
CA GLU A 144 -2.29 -4.36 20.99
C GLU A 144 -0.92 -4.21 21.66
N LYS A 145 0.14 -4.75 21.04
CA LYS A 145 1.51 -4.62 21.54
C LYS A 145 1.97 -3.16 21.59
N ILE A 146 1.64 -2.35 20.60
CA ILE A 146 1.99 -0.91 20.58
C ILE A 146 1.29 -0.17 21.72
N VAL A 147 0.02 -0.49 22.00
CA VAL A 147 -0.74 0.11 23.10
C VAL A 147 -0.14 -0.26 24.46
N GLU A 148 0.21 -1.53 24.67
CA GLU A 148 0.84 -1.97 25.93
C GLU A 148 2.21 -1.33 26.18
N ILE A 149 3.04 -1.20 25.13
CA ILE A 149 4.36 -0.57 25.24
C ILE A 149 4.19 0.92 25.58
N ARG A 150 3.30 1.65 24.88
CA ARG A 150 3.05 3.07 25.17
C ARG A 150 2.52 3.28 26.58
N ARG A 151 1.66 2.38 27.07
CA ARG A 151 1.17 2.41 28.47
C ARG A 151 2.32 2.25 29.45
N LYS A 152 3.19 1.25 29.27
CA LYS A 152 4.37 1.02 30.12
C LYS A 152 5.38 2.15 30.10
N VAL A 153 5.53 2.86 28.98
CA VAL A 153 6.42 4.03 28.85
C VAL A 153 5.82 5.27 29.54
N SER A 154 4.49 5.41 29.57
CA SER A 154 3.82 6.51 30.27
C SER A 154 3.69 6.31 31.79
N GLU A 155 3.82 5.07 32.27
CA GLU A 155 3.75 4.70 33.69
C GLU A 155 5.13 4.66 34.37
N LYS A 156 6.20 5.08 33.67
CA LYS A 156 7.59 5.08 34.14
C LYS A 156 8.19 6.48 34.03
#